data_AF-A0A9R1WAY2-F1
#
_entry.id   AF-A0A9R1WAY2-F1
#
_cell.length_a   1.000
_cell.length_b   1.000
_cell.length_c   1.000
_cell.angle_alpha   90.00
_cell.angle_beta   90.00
_cell.angle_gamma   90.00
#
_symmetry.space_group_name_H-M   'P 1'
#
loop_
_entity.id
_entity.type
_entity.pdbx_description
1 polymer ?
#
loop_
_entity_poly.entity_id
_entity_poly.type
_entity_poly.pdbx_seq_one_letter_code
_entity_poly.pdbx_strand_id
1 'polypeptide(L)'
;MKKLQAKVCIFWLKLTRNMFYSAMIYTVSTDFLKNTDFRKRFTKLVWNVYIEPEVFESRWKLLMRKFKLQDKRWFKDMYRDRKLWIPAYFKDMPLHGLMKTTSRSESVNSFFNKYSNSGNFLIYFMMNYDTAIGKQRNAQQKLEHDTKEAKHEMTLPSGLLEHAVAVYTKFFFYEVKMKIFKATWYCSIDSVEKIDGWQVVMITQTD
;
A
#
# COMPACT_ATOMS: atom_id res chain seq x y z
N MET A 1 -14.92 10.26 12.46
CA MET A 1 -13.62 10.99 12.38
C MET A 1 -12.38 10.11 12.16
N LYS A 2 -12.32 8.85 12.65
CA LYS A 2 -11.16 7.95 12.44
C LYS A 2 -10.97 7.41 11.00
N LYS A 3 -12.01 7.40 10.16
CA LYS A 3 -11.93 6.95 8.75
C LYS A 3 -11.34 7.98 7.77
N LEU A 4 -11.19 9.26 8.17
CA LEU A 4 -10.58 10.30 7.34
C LEU A 4 -9.05 10.31 7.47
N GLN A 5 -8.50 9.91 8.62
CA GLN A 5 -7.05 9.81 8.83
C GLN A 5 -6.40 8.68 8.01
N ALA A 6 -7.12 7.58 7.77
CA ALA A 6 -6.62 6.45 6.97
C ALA A 6 -6.50 6.79 5.46
N LYS A 7 -7.41 7.61 4.92
CA LYS A 7 -7.34 8.05 3.51
C LYS A 7 -6.22 9.07 3.28
N VAL A 8 -5.93 9.91 4.27
CA VAL A 8 -4.76 10.81 4.26
C VAL A 8 -3.46 10.00 4.42
N CYS A 9 -3.40 8.96 5.25
CA CYS A 9 -2.21 8.11 5.38
C CYS A 9 -1.82 7.41 4.07
N ILE A 10 -2.78 6.95 3.26
CA ILE A 10 -2.48 6.29 1.97
C ILE A 10 -2.03 7.30 0.90
N PHE A 11 -2.55 8.54 0.95
CA PHE A 11 -2.07 9.65 0.12
C PHE A 11 -0.64 10.07 0.51
N TRP A 12 -0.32 10.01 1.81
CA TRP A 12 1.01 10.26 2.36
C TRP A 12 2.01 9.12 2.13
N LEU A 13 1.58 7.86 2.01
CA LEU A 13 2.46 6.69 1.90
C LEU A 13 3.18 6.53 0.55
N LYS A 14 2.95 7.41 -0.43
CA LYS A 14 3.58 7.29 -1.75
C LYS A 14 3.81 8.55 -2.56
N LEU A 15 3.26 9.71 -2.16
CA LEU A 15 4.01 10.94 -2.44
C LEU A 15 5.40 10.80 -1.83
N THR A 16 5.50 10.27 -0.61
CA THR A 16 6.78 10.05 0.05
C THR A 16 7.69 9.03 -0.60
N ARG A 17 7.25 8.03 -1.38
CA ARG A 17 8.24 7.10 -1.99
C ARG A 17 9.02 7.70 -3.15
N ASN A 18 8.33 8.29 -4.13
CA ASN A 18 9.00 8.95 -5.26
C ASN A 18 9.45 10.38 -4.94
N MET A 19 8.74 11.09 -4.06
CA MET A 19 9.12 12.42 -3.61
C MET A 19 10.14 12.36 -2.46
N PHE A 20 10.18 11.33 -1.59
CA PHE A 20 11.39 11.08 -0.77
C PHE A 20 12.48 10.40 -1.58
N TYR A 21 12.28 9.46 -2.52
CA TYR A 21 13.45 9.01 -3.32
C TYR A 21 14.03 10.17 -4.12
N SER A 22 13.19 11.01 -4.73
CA SER A 22 13.61 12.23 -5.43
C SER A 22 14.19 13.26 -4.46
N ALA A 23 13.54 13.58 -3.33
CA ALA A 23 14.07 14.53 -2.34
C ALA A 23 15.30 13.99 -1.61
N MET A 24 15.40 12.69 -1.36
CA MET A 24 16.57 11.98 -0.81
C MET A 24 17.69 12.00 -1.85
N ILE A 25 17.43 11.76 -3.13
CA ILE A 25 18.40 11.96 -4.22
C ILE A 25 18.81 13.45 -4.30
N TYR A 26 17.87 14.38 -4.14
CA TYR A 26 18.17 15.82 -4.17
C TYR A 26 18.89 16.34 -2.90
N THR A 27 18.71 15.69 -1.74
CA THR A 27 19.35 16.06 -0.45
C THR A 27 20.63 15.26 -0.16
N VAL A 28 20.74 14.04 -0.68
CA VAL A 28 22.00 13.29 -0.74
C VAL A 28 22.91 14.09 -1.66
N SER A 29 24.03 14.57 -1.12
CA SER A 29 25.07 15.24 -1.91
C SER A 29 25.36 14.43 -3.17
N THR A 30 25.35 15.10 -4.32
CA THR A 30 25.49 14.53 -5.67
C THR A 30 26.68 13.58 -5.81
N ASP A 31 27.72 13.76 -4.98
CA ASP A 31 28.90 12.90 -4.90
C ASP A 31 28.60 11.48 -4.42
N PHE A 32 27.63 11.29 -3.52
CA PHE A 32 27.24 9.97 -3.02
C PHE A 32 26.31 9.21 -3.97
N LEU A 33 25.57 9.93 -4.81
CA LEU A 33 24.76 9.33 -5.87
C LEU A 33 25.62 8.75 -6.99
N LYS A 34 26.80 9.32 -7.22
CA LYS A 34 27.81 8.79 -8.15
C LYS A 34 28.47 7.52 -7.61
N ASN A 35 28.50 7.32 -6.29
CA ASN A 35 29.07 6.11 -5.68
C ASN A 35 28.11 4.92 -5.82
N THR A 36 28.40 4.04 -6.79
CA THR A 36 27.57 2.87 -7.09
C THR A 36 27.54 1.83 -5.96
N ASP A 37 28.62 1.67 -5.18
CA ASP A 37 28.65 0.75 -4.02
C ASP A 37 27.75 1.25 -2.89
N PHE A 38 27.81 2.54 -2.58
CA PHE A 38 26.93 3.17 -1.60
C PHE A 38 25.47 2.98 -2.00
N ARG A 39 25.11 3.39 -3.23
CA ARG A 39 23.73 3.33 -3.73
C ARG A 39 23.17 1.91 -3.66
N LYS A 40 23.94 0.91 -4.08
CA LYS A 40 23.52 -0.50 -4.03
C LYS A 40 23.28 -0.97 -2.59
N ARG A 41 24.22 -0.70 -1.68
CA ARG A 41 24.11 -1.12 -0.27
C ARG A 41 22.99 -0.42 0.47
N PHE A 42 22.85 0.89 0.27
CA PHE A 42 21.80 1.70 0.85
C PHE A 42 20.42 1.22 0.38
N THR A 43 20.22 1.08 -0.94
CA THR A 43 18.96 0.60 -1.52
C THR A 43 18.61 -0.79 -1.00
N LYS A 44 19.58 -1.71 -0.95
CA LYS A 44 19.37 -3.07 -0.42
C LYS A 44 19.01 -3.09 1.06
N LEU A 45 19.58 -2.17 1.86
CA LEU A 45 19.29 -2.09 3.29
C LEU A 45 17.90 -1.51 3.55
N VAL A 46 17.57 -0.38 2.91
CA VAL A 46 16.32 0.35 3.09
C VAL A 46 15.11 -0.45 2.60
N TRP A 47 15.21 -1.07 1.42
CA TRP A 47 14.06 -1.76 0.80
C TRP A 47 13.90 -3.22 1.23
N ASN A 48 14.69 -3.69 2.18
CA ASN A 48 14.50 -5.01 2.74
C ASN A 48 13.31 -5.00 3.70
N VAL A 49 12.17 -5.53 3.27
CA VAL A 49 10.93 -5.55 4.09
C VAL A 49 10.97 -6.60 5.19
N TYR A 50 11.82 -7.63 5.04
CA TYR A 50 11.88 -8.73 5.99
C TYR A 50 12.90 -8.49 7.11
N ILE A 51 13.71 -7.43 7.01
CA ILE A 51 14.68 -7.10 8.05
C ILE A 51 13.97 -6.69 9.34
N GLU A 52 14.46 -7.18 10.48
CA GLU A 52 14.02 -6.69 11.78
C GLU A 52 14.64 -5.32 12.09
N PRO A 53 13.93 -4.44 12.83
CA PRO A 53 14.46 -3.13 13.21
C PRO A 53 15.86 -3.18 13.83
N GLU A 54 16.16 -4.15 14.68
CA GLU A 54 17.45 -4.32 15.36
C GLU A 54 18.58 -4.62 14.37
N VAL A 55 18.29 -5.46 13.37
CA VAL A 55 19.23 -5.82 12.31
C VAL A 55 19.43 -4.64 11.36
N PHE A 56 18.37 -3.86 11.08
CA PHE A 56 18.45 -2.62 10.33
C PHE A 56 19.39 -1.63 11.02
N GLU A 57 19.21 -1.40 12.32
CA GLU A 57 20.02 -0.44 13.09
C GLU A 57 21.51 -0.80 13.08
N SER A 58 21.81 -2.07 13.25
CA SER A 58 23.18 -2.58 13.22
C SER A 58 23.84 -2.37 11.85
N ARG A 59 23.12 -2.68 10.77
CA ARG A 59 23.62 -2.49 9.40
C ARG A 59 23.70 -1.02 9.00
N TRP A 60 22.81 -0.18 9.52
CA TRP A 60 22.83 1.27 9.31
C TRP A 60 24.09 1.89 9.91
N LYS A 61 24.45 1.53 11.15
CA LYS A 61 25.69 1.96 11.80
C LYS A 61 26.94 1.55 11.00
N LEU A 62 26.95 0.32 10.47
CA LEU A 62 28.05 -0.15 9.63
C LEU A 62 28.17 0.66 8.34
N LEU A 63 27.04 0.98 7.70
CA LEU A 63 27.00 1.82 6.50
C LEU A 63 27.53 3.22 6.78
N MET A 64 27.10 3.85 7.88
CA MET A 64 27.57 5.17 8.30
C MET A 64 29.08 5.21 8.51
N ARG A 65 29.64 4.21 9.19
CA ARG A 65 31.08 4.11 9.44
C ARG A 65 31.88 3.91 8.16
N LYS A 66 31.41 3.02 7.27
CA LYS A 66 32.10 2.72 6.01
C LYS A 66 32.24 3.94 5.11
N PHE A 67 31.19 4.77 5.04
CA PHE A 67 31.15 5.94 4.16
C PHE A 67 31.43 7.26 4.89
N LYS A 68 31.87 7.21 6.16
CA LYS A 68 32.16 8.38 7.02
C LYS A 68 31.04 9.42 7.01
N LEU A 69 29.79 8.96 7.11
CA LEU A 69 28.57 9.79 7.05
C LEU A 69 28.11 10.31 8.42
N GLN A 70 28.86 10.00 9.48
CA GLN A 70 28.50 10.28 10.86
C GLN A 70 28.30 11.77 11.15
N ASP A 71 29.01 12.66 10.43
CA ASP A 71 28.93 14.11 10.65
C ASP A 71 28.03 14.84 9.63
N LYS A 72 27.44 14.09 8.69
CA LYS A 72 26.58 14.69 7.66
C LYS A 72 25.19 14.96 8.23
N ARG A 73 24.87 16.25 8.40
CA ARG A 73 23.58 16.73 8.95
C ARG A 73 22.37 16.11 8.24
N TRP A 74 22.35 16.13 6.90
CA TRP A 74 21.27 15.57 6.11
C TRP A 74 21.03 14.07 6.37
N PHE A 75 22.10 13.29 6.64
CA PHE A 75 21.99 11.86 6.92
C PHE A 75 21.44 11.60 8.32
N LYS A 76 21.80 12.46 9.29
CA LYS A 76 21.22 12.44 10.65
C LYS A 76 19.74 12.80 10.62
N ASP A 77 19.36 13.85 9.90
CA ASP A 77 17.96 14.27 9.77
C ASP A 77 17.12 13.17 9.11
N MET A 78 17.61 12.55 8.03
CA MET A 78 16.93 11.42 7.39
C MET A 78 16.75 10.22 8.34
N TYR A 79 17.77 9.93 9.17
CA TYR A 79 17.70 8.85 10.17
C TYR A 79 16.79 9.18 11.36
N ARG A 80 16.60 10.46 11.71
CA ARG A 80 15.63 10.87 12.74
C ARG A 80 14.22 10.39 12.38
N ASP A 81 13.86 10.53 11.11
CA ASP A 81 12.52 10.26 10.60
C ASP A 81 12.35 8.81 10.10
N ARG A 82 13.29 7.92 10.43
CA ARG A 82 13.40 6.54 9.92
C ARG A 82 12.13 5.69 10.05
N LYS A 83 11.36 5.87 11.12
CA LYS A 83 10.09 5.16 11.35
C LYS A 83 8.99 5.55 10.35
N LEU A 84 9.15 6.66 9.62
CA LEU A 84 8.17 7.16 8.66
C LEU A 84 8.37 6.60 7.24
N TRP A 85 9.54 6.04 6.93
CA TRP A 85 9.87 5.67 5.55
C TRP A 85 10.58 4.31 5.40
N ILE A 86 11.03 3.68 6.49
CA ILE A 86 11.65 2.36 6.43
C ILE A 86 10.60 1.25 6.58
N PRO A 87 10.45 0.36 5.58
CA PRO A 87 9.50 -0.76 5.61
C PRO A 87 9.58 -1.67 6.85
N ALA A 88 10.78 -1.88 7.41
CA ALA A 88 11.00 -2.70 8.59
C ALA A 88 10.15 -2.28 9.81
N TYR A 89 9.82 -0.99 9.92
CA TYR A 89 9.03 -0.44 11.01
C TYR A 89 7.51 -0.52 10.79
N PHE A 90 7.07 -1.02 9.64
CA PHE A 90 5.65 -1.13 9.29
C PHE A 90 5.14 -2.57 9.29
N LYS A 91 5.92 -3.56 9.75
CA LYS A 91 5.54 -4.98 9.72
C LYS A 91 4.19 -5.26 10.38
N ASP A 92 3.92 -4.59 11.50
CA ASP A 92 2.67 -4.76 12.25
C ASP A 92 1.47 -4.03 11.61
N MET A 93 1.69 -3.24 10.56
CA MET A 93 0.62 -2.55 9.85
C MET A 93 -0.06 -3.49 8.84
N PRO A 94 -1.40 -3.58 8.86
CA PRO A 94 -2.13 -4.28 7.82
C PRO A 94 -1.77 -3.74 6.44
N LEU A 95 -1.59 -4.64 5.47
CA LEU A 95 -1.26 -4.31 4.07
C LEU A 95 0.12 -3.63 3.86
N HIS A 96 1.07 -3.75 4.81
CA HIS A 96 2.44 -3.23 4.66
C HIS A 96 3.15 -3.73 3.37
N GLY A 97 2.79 -4.92 2.87
CA GLY A 97 3.28 -5.45 1.60
C GLY A 97 3.01 -4.54 0.39
N LEU A 98 1.95 -3.71 0.45
CA LEU A 98 1.62 -2.75 -0.61
C LEU A 98 2.63 -1.59 -0.72
N MET A 99 3.49 -1.39 0.29
CA MET A 99 4.57 -0.41 0.25
C MET A 99 5.65 -0.76 -0.79
N LYS A 100 5.75 -2.05 -1.20
CA LYS A 100 6.71 -2.52 -2.21
C LYS A 100 6.33 -2.16 -3.64
N THR A 101 5.04 -2.12 -3.96
CA THR A 101 4.56 -1.87 -5.33
C THR A 101 4.75 -0.40 -5.71
N THR A 102 4.64 -0.01 -6.98
CA THR A 102 4.48 1.40 -7.42
C THR A 102 3.12 1.66 -8.05
N SER A 103 2.36 0.59 -8.35
CA SER A 103 1.05 0.62 -9.00
C SER A 103 0.08 1.68 -8.46
N ARG A 104 -0.05 1.85 -7.12
CA ARG A 104 -0.94 2.87 -6.54
C ARG A 104 -0.52 4.30 -6.86
N SER A 105 0.78 4.62 -6.76
CA SER A 105 1.29 5.95 -7.10
C SER A 105 1.29 6.18 -8.60
N GLU A 106 1.58 5.14 -9.40
CA GLU A 106 1.52 5.22 -10.87
C GLU A 106 0.09 5.45 -11.34
N SER A 107 -0.89 4.78 -10.74
CA SER A 107 -2.31 5.00 -11.04
C SER A 107 -2.76 6.42 -10.69
N VAL A 108 -2.38 6.93 -9.52
CA VAL A 108 -2.68 8.31 -9.11
C VAL A 108 -1.96 9.32 -10.00
N ASN A 109 -0.68 9.09 -10.33
CA ASN A 109 0.09 9.97 -11.21
C ASN A 109 -0.44 9.94 -12.64
N SER A 110 -0.83 8.77 -13.15
CA SER A 110 -1.49 8.61 -14.45
C SER A 110 -2.84 9.33 -14.48
N PHE A 111 -3.61 9.28 -13.39
CA PHE A 111 -4.85 10.02 -13.26
C PHE A 111 -4.62 11.53 -13.36
N PHE A 112 -3.65 12.08 -12.61
CA PHE A 112 -3.36 13.52 -12.60
C PHE A 112 -2.59 14.01 -13.82
N ASN A 113 -1.78 13.18 -14.47
CA ASN A 113 -1.10 13.54 -15.72
C ASN A 113 -2.10 13.92 -16.83
N LYS A 114 -3.33 13.40 -16.81
CA LYS A 114 -4.40 13.82 -17.74
C LYS A 114 -4.83 15.27 -17.56
N TYR A 115 -4.54 15.85 -16.40
CA TYR A 115 -4.96 17.20 -15.99
C TYR A 115 -3.77 18.16 -15.83
N SER A 116 -2.54 17.66 -16.00
CA SER A 116 -1.28 18.41 -15.88
C SER A 116 -0.66 18.58 -17.26
N ASN A 117 -0.57 19.83 -17.72
CA ASN A 117 0.16 20.18 -18.93
C ASN A 117 1.46 20.90 -18.52
N SER A 118 2.58 20.61 -19.18
CA SER A 118 3.92 21.09 -18.78
C SER A 118 4.08 22.62 -18.77
N GLY A 119 3.14 23.36 -19.38
CA GLY A 119 3.09 24.83 -19.42
C GLY A 119 2.01 25.48 -18.54
N ASN A 120 1.28 24.73 -17.71
CA ASN A 120 0.24 25.33 -16.87
C ASN A 120 0.85 26.10 -15.68
N PHE A 121 0.41 27.34 -15.46
CA PHE A 121 0.67 28.03 -14.19
C PHE A 121 0.12 27.19 -13.03
N LEU A 122 0.78 27.26 -11.87
CA LEU A 122 0.39 26.52 -10.66
C LEU A 122 -1.10 26.66 -10.33
N ILE A 123 -1.67 27.83 -10.61
CA ILE A 123 -3.10 28.12 -10.44
C ILE A 123 -3.98 27.19 -11.28
N TYR A 124 -3.67 27.01 -12.57
CA TYR A 124 -4.42 26.11 -13.46
C TYR A 124 -4.30 24.65 -13.03
N PHE A 125 -3.14 24.25 -12.52
CA PHE A 125 -2.97 22.92 -11.93
C PHE A 125 -3.90 22.73 -10.72
N MET A 126 -3.96 23.71 -9.80
CA MET A 126 -4.83 23.64 -8.61
C MET A 126 -6.31 23.60 -8.99
N MET A 127 -6.76 24.42 -9.95
CA MET A 127 -8.15 24.41 -10.42
C MET A 127 -8.53 23.07 -11.07
N ASN A 128 -7.63 22.51 -11.88
CA ASN A 128 -7.83 21.20 -12.49
C ASN A 128 -7.83 20.08 -11.45
N TYR A 129 -6.99 20.19 -10.43
CA TYR A 129 -6.93 19.24 -9.31
C TYR A 129 -8.25 19.22 -8.54
N ASP A 130 -8.77 20.38 -8.14
CA ASP A 130 -10.05 20.47 -7.42
C ASP A 130 -11.21 19.90 -8.25
N THR A 131 -11.22 20.20 -9.54
CA THR A 131 -12.21 19.66 -10.48
C THR A 131 -12.12 18.13 -10.59
N ALA A 132 -10.91 17.57 -10.71
CA ALA A 132 -10.69 16.13 -10.82
C ALA A 132 -11.12 15.39 -9.53
N ILE A 133 -10.77 15.96 -8.37
CA ILE A 133 -11.21 15.44 -7.06
C ILE A 133 -12.74 15.52 -6.91
N GLY A 134 -13.35 16.62 -7.34
CA GLY A 134 -14.81 16.78 -7.36
C GLY A 134 -15.49 15.68 -8.18
N LYS A 135 -15.02 15.44 -9.41
CA LYS A 135 -15.52 14.35 -10.27
C LYS A 135 -15.38 12.99 -9.61
N GLN A 136 -14.23 12.71 -8.99
CA GLN A 136 -14.00 11.43 -8.30
C GLN A 136 -14.96 11.24 -7.12
N ARG A 137 -15.19 12.29 -6.30
CA ARG A 137 -16.14 12.23 -5.18
C ARG A 137 -17.57 12.01 -5.65
N ASN A 138 -18.00 12.70 -6.70
CA ASN A 138 -19.34 12.54 -7.25
C ASN A 138 -19.56 11.14 -7.82
N ALA A 139 -18.58 10.59 -8.53
CA ALA A 139 -18.63 9.20 -9.01
C ALA A 139 -18.73 8.20 -7.85
N GLN A 140 -17.96 8.41 -6.79
CA GLN A 140 -18.03 7.58 -5.58
C GLN A 140 -19.39 7.69 -4.89
N GLN A 141 -19.96 8.89 -4.78
CA GLN A 141 -21.29 9.10 -4.19
C GLN A 141 -22.39 8.41 -5.01
N LYS A 142 -22.31 8.48 -6.34
CA LYS A 142 -23.23 7.77 -7.23
C LYS A 142 -23.14 6.26 -7.03
N LEU A 143 -21.92 5.71 -7.01
CA LEU A 143 -21.70 4.29 -6.73
C LEU A 143 -22.22 3.87 -5.35
N GLU A 144 -22.09 4.72 -4.32
CA GLU A 144 -22.63 4.48 -2.98
C GLU A 144 -24.16 4.55 -2.93
N HIS A 145 -24.77 5.45 -3.72
CA HIS A 145 -26.22 5.56 -3.85
C HIS A 145 -26.81 4.35 -4.57
N ASP A 146 -26.32 4.03 -5.77
CA ASP A 146 -26.70 2.83 -6.55
C ASP A 146 -26.55 1.55 -5.72
N THR A 147 -25.52 1.56 -4.87
CA THR A 147 -25.28 0.53 -3.89
C THR A 147 -26.38 0.42 -2.82
N LYS A 148 -26.79 1.51 -2.19
CA LYS A 148 -27.80 1.45 -1.13
C LYS A 148 -29.16 0.99 -1.64
N GLU A 149 -29.49 1.33 -2.88
CA GLU A 149 -30.76 0.98 -3.54
C GLU A 149 -30.80 -0.47 -4.05
N ALA A 150 -29.65 -1.17 -4.14
CA ALA A 150 -29.60 -2.55 -4.62
C ALA A 150 -30.14 -3.54 -3.57
N LYS A 151 -31.36 -4.09 -3.80
CA LYS A 151 -31.89 -5.23 -3.02
C LYS A 151 -31.01 -6.47 -3.19
N HIS A 152 -30.70 -7.14 -2.09
CA HIS A 152 -29.89 -8.36 -2.09
C HIS A 152 -30.81 -9.56 -1.93
N GLU A 153 -31.04 -10.30 -3.02
CA GLU A 153 -31.60 -11.64 -2.91
C GLU A 153 -30.53 -12.60 -2.36
N MET A 154 -30.92 -13.40 -1.36
CA MET A 154 -30.04 -14.23 -0.53
C MET A 154 -30.30 -15.71 -0.75
N THR A 155 -29.27 -16.43 -1.20
CA THR A 155 -29.20 -17.90 -1.17
C THR A 155 -27.72 -18.33 -1.08
N LEU A 156 -27.03 -18.10 0.05
CA LEU A 156 -25.66 -18.60 0.30
C LEU A 156 -25.32 -18.51 1.82
N PRO A 157 -24.31 -19.25 2.36
CA PRO A 157 -24.03 -19.35 3.80
C PRO A 157 -23.83 -18.01 4.49
N SER A 158 -24.62 -17.76 5.53
CA SER A 158 -24.80 -16.44 6.15
C SER A 158 -23.57 -15.94 6.90
N GLY A 159 -22.86 -16.79 7.66
CA GLY A 159 -21.82 -16.34 8.59
C GLY A 159 -20.60 -15.66 7.95
N LEU A 160 -20.09 -16.19 6.83
CA LEU A 160 -18.95 -15.59 6.14
C LEU A 160 -19.33 -14.25 5.46
N LEU A 161 -20.55 -14.19 4.93
CA LEU A 161 -21.09 -13.00 4.26
C LEU A 161 -21.43 -11.90 5.28
N GLU A 162 -21.96 -12.23 6.45
CA GLU A 162 -22.20 -11.29 7.56
C GLU A 162 -20.92 -10.60 8.01
N HIS A 163 -19.86 -11.38 8.21
CA HIS A 163 -18.54 -10.82 8.53
C HIS A 163 -17.99 -9.97 7.37
N ALA A 164 -18.16 -10.41 6.12
CA ALA A 164 -17.72 -9.65 4.96
C ALA A 164 -18.45 -8.30 4.82
N VAL A 165 -19.75 -8.22 5.15
CA VAL A 165 -20.51 -6.95 5.20
C VAL A 165 -19.94 -6.02 6.26
N ALA A 166 -19.56 -6.54 7.42
CA ALA A 166 -19.01 -5.74 8.51
C ALA A 166 -17.61 -5.17 8.20
N VAL A 167 -16.79 -5.93 7.47
CA VAL A 167 -15.37 -5.60 7.24
C VAL A 167 -15.12 -4.85 5.94
N TYR A 168 -15.82 -5.20 4.85
CA TYR A 168 -15.51 -4.70 3.51
C TYR A 168 -16.43 -3.56 3.06
N THR A 169 -15.92 -2.71 2.15
CA THR A 169 -16.79 -1.78 1.42
C THR A 169 -17.65 -2.57 0.44
N LYS A 170 -18.82 -2.06 0.06
CA LYS A 170 -19.78 -2.74 -0.83
C LYS A 170 -19.15 -3.34 -2.09
N PHE A 171 -18.28 -2.59 -2.77
CA PHE A 171 -17.59 -3.07 -3.96
C PHE A 171 -16.80 -4.36 -3.67
N PHE A 172 -15.95 -4.33 -2.63
CA PHE A 172 -15.18 -5.50 -2.23
C PHE A 172 -16.07 -6.61 -1.65
N PHE A 173 -17.17 -6.27 -0.99
CA PHE A 173 -18.16 -7.25 -0.56
C PHE A 173 -18.74 -8.03 -1.75
N TYR A 174 -19.10 -7.38 -2.86
CA TYR A 174 -19.57 -8.10 -4.05
C TYR A 174 -18.50 -8.97 -4.68
N GLU A 175 -17.26 -8.49 -4.76
CA GLU A 175 -16.13 -9.30 -5.24
C GLU A 175 -15.94 -10.56 -4.38
N VAL A 176 -15.94 -10.39 -3.05
CA VAL A 176 -15.85 -11.49 -2.09
C VAL A 176 -17.07 -12.42 -2.22
N LYS A 177 -18.28 -11.88 -2.33
CA LYS A 177 -19.51 -12.65 -2.54
C LYS A 177 -19.43 -13.50 -3.81
N MET A 178 -18.97 -12.92 -4.93
CA MET A 178 -18.80 -13.64 -6.19
C MET A 178 -17.76 -14.76 -6.07
N LYS A 179 -16.68 -14.54 -5.31
CA LYS A 179 -15.68 -15.57 -5.04
C LYS A 179 -16.25 -16.71 -4.17
N ILE A 180 -17.02 -16.39 -3.13
CA ILE A 180 -17.70 -17.40 -2.29
C ILE A 180 -18.73 -18.18 -3.12
N PHE A 181 -19.50 -17.50 -3.96
CA PHE A 181 -20.44 -18.14 -4.88
C PHE A 181 -19.73 -19.11 -5.81
N LYS A 182 -18.67 -18.66 -6.49
CA LYS A 182 -17.85 -19.56 -7.33
C LYS A 182 -17.30 -20.75 -6.54
N ALA A 183 -16.76 -20.53 -5.36
CA ALA A 183 -16.27 -21.63 -4.51
C ALA A 183 -17.36 -22.66 -4.18
N THR A 184 -18.64 -22.27 -4.13
CA THR A 184 -19.75 -23.21 -3.90
C THR A 184 -19.97 -24.16 -5.09
N TRP A 185 -19.63 -23.73 -6.31
CA TRP A 185 -19.80 -24.53 -7.53
C TRP A 185 -18.54 -25.30 -7.93
N TYR A 186 -17.37 -24.76 -7.60
CA TYR A 186 -16.08 -25.26 -8.06
C TYR A 186 -15.26 -25.94 -6.97
N CYS A 187 -15.68 -25.90 -5.71
CA CYS A 187 -14.98 -26.56 -4.62
C CYS A 187 -15.91 -27.55 -3.90
N SER A 188 -15.50 -28.81 -3.79
CA SER A 188 -16.14 -29.82 -2.95
C SER A 188 -15.22 -30.22 -1.80
N ILE A 189 -15.82 -30.55 -0.66
CA ILE A 189 -15.11 -31.22 0.43
C ILE A 189 -15.18 -32.72 0.15
N ASP A 190 -14.02 -33.35 -0.04
CA ASP A 190 -13.94 -34.76 -0.39
C ASP A 190 -13.84 -35.64 0.85
N SER A 191 -13.08 -35.21 1.86
CA SER A 191 -13.02 -35.88 3.15
C SER A 191 -12.62 -34.93 4.27
N VAL A 192 -13.05 -35.26 5.49
CA VAL A 192 -12.63 -34.59 6.73
C VAL A 192 -12.06 -35.66 7.64
N GLU A 193 -10.75 -35.59 7.88
CA GLU A 193 -10.03 -36.53 8.73
C GLU A 193 -9.53 -35.84 9.99
N LYS A 194 -9.41 -36.59 11.09
CA LYS A 194 -8.75 -36.12 12.31
C LYS A 194 -7.40 -36.81 12.44
N ILE A 195 -6.33 -36.05 12.24
CA ILE A 195 -4.95 -36.52 12.34
C ILE A 195 -4.30 -35.76 13.50
N ASP A 196 -3.83 -36.49 14.52
CA ASP A 196 -3.16 -35.94 15.71
C ASP A 196 -3.92 -34.79 16.41
N GLY A 197 -5.25 -34.90 16.46
CA GLY A 197 -6.12 -33.89 17.07
C GLY A 197 -6.47 -32.70 16.16
N TRP A 198 -5.89 -32.60 14.98
CA TRP A 198 -6.20 -31.59 13.96
C TRP A 198 -7.27 -32.09 12.99
N GLN A 199 -8.24 -31.23 12.67
CA GLN A 199 -9.16 -31.48 11.55
C GLN A 199 -8.46 -31.13 10.25
N VAL A 200 -8.23 -32.13 9.40
CA VAL A 200 -7.67 -31.98 8.06
C VAL A 200 -8.81 -32.14 7.06
N VAL A 201 -9.03 -31.13 6.23
CA VAL A 201 -10.11 -31.09 5.24
C VAL A 201 -9.48 -31.17 3.84
N MET A 202 -9.81 -32.21 3.09
CA MET A 202 -9.42 -32.35 1.69
C MET A 202 -10.45 -31.67 0.82
N ILE A 203 -10.01 -30.71 0.01
CA ILE A 203 -10.85 -29.91 -0.88
C ILE A 203 -10.44 -30.19 -2.32
N THR A 204 -11.39 -30.59 -3.16
CA THR A 204 -11.18 -30.74 -4.60
C THR A 204 -11.75 -29.52 -5.31
N GLN A 205 -10.95 -28.97 -6.22
CA GLN A 205 -11.33 -27.83 -7.04
C GLN A 205 -11.45 -28.27 -8.51
N THR A 206 -12.63 -28.09 -9.10
CA THR A 206 -12.86 -28.26 -10.54
C THR A 206 -12.66 -26.93 -11.25
N ASP A 207 -11.85 -26.91 -12.32
CA ASP A 207 -11.57 -25.73 -13.16
C ASP A 207 -12.73 -25.37 -14.10
#